data_AF-A0A952I979-F1
#
_entry.id   AF-A0A952I979-F1
#
_cell.length_a   1.000
_cell.length_b   1.000
_cell.length_c   1.000
_cell.angle_alpha   90.00
_cell.angle_beta   90.00
_cell.angle_gamma   90.00
#
_symmetry.space_group_name_H-M   'P 1'
#
loop_
_entity.id
_entity.type
_entity.pdbx_description
1 polymer ?
#
loop_
_entity_poly.entity_id
_entity_poly.type
_entity_poly.pdbx_seq_one_letter_code
_entity_poly.pdbx_strand_id
1 'polypeptide(L)' 'MSYKIKFFPLKLLFRFDARTSRGLISSKYTYIIKISNLNTPEIFGLGECSTLPGLSIDYSRDYEEKLISFLQKS' A
#
# COMPACT_ATOMS: atom_id res chain seq x y z
N MET A 1 9.80 12.69 -19.53
CA MET A 1 8.45 12.62 -18.93
C MET A 1 8.62 12.74 -17.43
N SER A 2 7.90 13.64 -16.76
CA SER A 2 7.96 13.76 -15.29
C SER A 2 6.60 13.38 -14.71
N TYR A 3 6.62 12.53 -13.68
CA TYR A 3 5.44 11.97 -13.05
C TYR A 3 5.34 12.47 -11.61
N LYS A 4 4.11 12.58 -11.11
CA LYS A 4 3.85 12.85 -9.71
C LYS A 4 3.29 11.60 -9.05
N ILE A 5 3.91 11.23 -7.94
CA ILE A 5 3.47 10.12 -7.10
C ILE A 5 2.72 10.70 -5.90
N LYS A 6 1.56 10.15 -5.59
CA LYS A 6 0.84 10.34 -4.33
C LYS A 6 0.52 8.96 -3.75
N PHE A 7 0.50 8.82 -2.44
CA PHE A 7 0.07 7.59 -1.79
C PHE A 7 -0.94 7.89 -0.68
N PHE A 8 -1.79 6.92 -0.39
CA PHE A 8 -2.87 7.03 0.59
C PHE A 8 -2.84 5.78 1.48
N PRO A 9 -2.37 5.90 2.75
CA PRO A 9 -2.43 4.81 3.70
C PRO A 9 -3.88 4.59 4.13
N LEU A 10 -4.33 3.34 4.10
CA LEU A 10 -5.67 2.92 4.49
C LEU A 10 -5.58 1.74 5.45
N LYS A 11 -6.32 1.83 6.55
CA LYS A 11 -6.58 0.68 7.42
C LYS A 11 -7.90 0.05 7.00
N LEU A 12 -7.83 -1.11 6.36
CA LEU A 12 -9.01 -1.88 6.00
C LEU A 12 -9.45 -2.73 7.18
N LEU A 13 -10.69 -2.54 7.62
CA LEU A 13 -11.33 -3.34 8.64
C LEU A 13 -12.09 -4.48 7.95
N PHE A 14 -11.79 -5.72 8.31
CA PHE A 14 -12.55 -6.84 7.79
C PHE A 14 -13.90 -6.92 8.52
N ARG A 15 -14.94 -7.30 7.77
CA ARG A 15 -16.29 -7.49 8.31
C ARG A 15 -16.41 -8.73 9.21
N PHE A 16 -15.39 -9.58 9.19
CA PHE A 16 -15.26 -10.80 9.97
C PHE A 16 -13.79 -11.05 10.29
N ASP A 17 -13.50 -11.84 11.31
CA ASP A 17 -12.13 -12.25 11.61
C ASP A 17 -11.63 -13.25 10.56
N ALA A 18 -10.77 -12.78 9.67
CA ALA A 18 -10.14 -13.62 8.66
C ALA A 18 -9.16 -14.57 9.35
N ARG A 19 -9.43 -15.88 9.28
CA ARG A 19 -8.54 -16.89 9.83
C ARG A 19 -7.51 -17.31 8.78
N THR A 20 -6.24 -17.20 9.13
CA THR A 20 -5.11 -17.74 8.37
C THR A 20 -4.48 -18.90 9.13
N SER A 21 -3.61 -19.69 8.51
CA SER A 21 -2.80 -20.70 9.20
C SER A 21 -1.91 -20.13 10.31
N ARG A 22 -1.80 -18.80 10.40
CA ARG A 22 -0.91 -18.07 11.31
C ARG A 22 -1.65 -17.15 12.28
N GLY A 23 -2.98 -17.24 12.35
CA GLY A 23 -3.80 -16.50 13.31
C GLY A 23 -5.00 -15.79 12.70
N LEU A 24 -5.73 -15.08 13.55
CA LEU A 24 -6.87 -14.25 13.19
C LEU A 24 -6.40 -12.85 12.77
N ILE A 25 -6.99 -12.31 11.71
CA ILE A 25 -6.74 -10.97 11.21
C ILE A 25 -8.09 -10.26 11.12
N SER A 26 -8.25 -9.16 11.85
CA SER A 26 -9.45 -8.31 11.81
C SER A 26 -9.24 -7.02 11.02
N SER A 27 -7.99 -6.66 10.73
CA SER A 27 -7.65 -5.50 9.89
C SER A 27 -6.31 -5.66 9.18
N LYS A 28 -6.14 -4.96 8.06
CA LYS A 28 -4.85 -4.83 7.35
C LYS A 28 -4.58 -3.39 6.95
N TYR A 29 -3.30 -3.03 6.87
CA TYR A 29 -2.89 -1.80 6.19
C TYR A 29 -2.72 -2.05 4.69
N THR A 30 -3.14 -1.08 3.88
CA THR A 30 -2.88 -1.05 2.45
C THR A 30 -2.57 0.38 2.02
N TYR A 31 -1.80 0.52 0.95
CA TYR A 31 -1.36 1.80 0.43
C TYR A 31 -1.80 1.89 -1.02
N ILE A 32 -2.69 2.84 -1.31
CA ILE A 32 -3.08 3.16 -2.69
C ILE A 32 -2.07 4.15 -3.24
N ILE A 33 -1.42 3.81 -4.34
CA ILE A 33 -0.45 4.65 -5.03
C ILE A 33 -1.10 5.20 -6.29
N LYS A 34 -1.04 6.52 -6.46
CA LYS A 34 -1.47 7.22 -7.66
C LYS A 34 -0.26 7.82 -8.36
N ILE A 35 -0.07 7.47 -9.63
CA ILE A 35 0.96 8.03 -10.50
C ILE A 35 0.26 8.80 -11.62
N SER A 36 0.52 10.10 -11.73
CA SER A 36 -0.06 10.97 -12.77
C SER A 36 1.01 11.65 -13.59
N ASN A 37 0.77 11.85 -14.88
CA ASN A 37 1.62 12.71 -15.70
C ASN A 37 1.50 14.17 -15.22
N LEU A 38 2.61 14.89 -15.07
CA LEU A 38 2.56 16.30 -14.65
C LEU A 38 1.88 17.21 -15.67
N ASN A 39 1.99 16.89 -16.96
CA ASN A 39 1.42 17.70 -18.04
C ASN A 39 -0.05 17.36 -18.31
N THR A 40 -0.48 16.15 -17.94
CA THR A 40 -1.86 15.65 -18.11
C THR A 40 -2.31 14.91 -16.85
N PRO A 41 -2.59 15.62 -15.73
CA PRO A 41 -2.90 15.00 -14.44
C PRO A 41 -4.17 14.13 -14.42
N GLU A 42 -5.06 14.31 -15.40
CA GLU A 42 -6.25 13.51 -15.66
C GLU A 42 -5.92 12.09 -16.13
N ILE A 43 -4.73 11.88 -16.70
CA ILE A 43 -4.22 10.57 -17.07
C ILE A 43 -3.37 10.06 -15.89
N PHE A 44 -3.90 9.08 -15.16
CA PHE A 44 -3.23 8.49 -14.02
C PHE A 44 -3.45 6.97 -13.91
N GLY A 45 -2.46 6.30 -13.34
CA GLY A 45 -2.56 4.91 -12.90
C GLY A 45 -2.77 4.83 -11.39
N LEU A 46 -3.49 3.80 -10.95
CA LEU A 46 -3.61 3.42 -9.55
C LEU A 46 -2.98 2.05 -9.34
N GLY A 47 -2.24 1.90 -8.25
CA GLY A 47 -1.69 0.64 -7.77
C GLY A 47 -1.97 0.44 -6.29
N GLU A 48 -1.90 -0.81 -5.83
CA GLU A 48 -2.02 -1.16 -4.42
C GLU A 48 -0.71 -1.81 -3.96
N CYS A 49 -0.20 -1.37 -2.80
CA CYS A 49 0.79 -2.10 -2.02
C CYS A 49 0.13 -2.55 -0.72
N SER A 50 0.00 -3.86 -0.52
CA SER A 50 -0.59 -4.40 0.70
C SER A 50 0.19 -5.60 1.19
N THR A 51 0.48 -5.60 2.49
CA THR A 51 1.07 -6.75 3.18
C THR A 51 0.09 -7.31 4.20
N LEU A 52 0.15 -8.62 4.39
CA LEU A 52 -0.62 -9.35 5.38
C LEU A 52 0.31 -9.81 6.49
N PRO A 53 0.12 -9.34 7.75
CA PRO A 53 0.88 -9.81 8.89
C PRO A 53 0.87 -11.34 8.98
N GLY A 54 2.04 -11.93 9.07
CA GLY A 54 2.22 -13.38 9.13
C GLY A 54 2.20 -14.09 7.77
N LEU A 55 1.52 -13.58 6.74
CA LEU A 55 1.39 -14.28 5.45
C LEU A 55 2.33 -13.73 4.37
N SER A 56 2.42 -12.41 4.25
CA SER A 56 3.29 -11.74 3.28
C SER A 56 4.76 -11.89 3.67
N ILE A 57 5.61 -12.36 2.76
CA ILE A 57 7.05 -12.52 3.00
C ILE A 57 7.76 -11.17 3.20
N ASP A 58 7.22 -10.12 2.59
CA ASP A 58 7.69 -8.74 2.65
C ASP A 58 7.07 -7.95 3.81
N TYR A 59 6.20 -8.58 4.62
CA TYR A 59 5.67 -7.93 5.81
C TYR A 59 6.81 -7.62 6.79
N SER A 60 6.90 -6.36 7.19
CA SER A 60 7.70 -5.91 8.32
C SER A 60 6.97 -4.79 9.04
N ARG A 61 7.29 -4.56 10.32
CA ARG A 61 6.69 -3.46 11.10
C ARG A 61 6.99 -2.11 10.46
N ASP A 62 8.15 -2.00 9.81
CA ASP A 62 8.64 -0.76 9.18
C ASP A 62 8.30 -0.71 7.67
N TYR A 63 7.31 -1.51 7.22
CA TYR A 63 6.94 -1.56 5.80
C TYR A 63 6.51 -0.21 5.26
N GLU A 64 5.75 0.56 6.05
CA GLU A 64 5.30 1.91 5.67
C GLU A 64 6.49 2.83 5.39
N GLU A 65 7.45 2.88 6.31
CA GLU A 65 8.65 3.71 6.20
C GLU A 65 9.49 3.32 4.98
N LYS A 66 9.65 2.01 4.74
CA LYS A 66 10.35 1.49 3.55
C LYS A 66 9.64 1.89 2.27
N LEU A 67 8.31 1.79 2.24
CA LEU A 67 7.51 2.18 1.07
C LEU A 67 7.63 3.68 0.80
N ILE A 68 7.50 4.54 1.83
CA ILE A 68 7.64 5.99 1.70
C ILE A 68 9.03 6.35 1.19
N SER A 69 10.08 5.74 1.77
CA SER A 69 11.46 5.96 1.33
C SER A 69 11.67 5.55 -0.13
N PHE A 70 11.05 4.47 -0.57
CA PHE A 70 11.11 4.01 -1.96
C PHE A 70 10.39 4.98 -2.92
N LEU A 71 9.19 5.43 -2.56
CA LEU A 71 8.40 6.35 -3.39
C LEU A 71 9.01 7.75 -3.49
N GLN A 72 9.77 8.20 -2.49
CA GLN A 72 10.44 9.50 -2.49
C GLN A 72 11.75 9.53 -3.30
N LYS A 73 12.36 8.36 -3.56
CA LYS A 73 13.58 8.25 -4.37
C LYS A 73 13.32 8.27 -5.89
N SER A 74 12.06 8.15 -6.29
CA SER A 74 11.64 7.92 -7.69
C SER A 74 11.16 9.20 -8.38
#